data_AF-A0A960P9A5-F1
#
_entry.id   AF-A0A960P9A5-F1
#
_cell.length_a   1.000
_cell.length_b   1.000
_cell.length_c   1.000
_cell.angle_alpha   90.00
_cell.angle_beta   90.00
_cell.angle_gamma   90.00
#
_symmetry.space_group_name_H-M   'P 1'
#
loop_
_entity.id
_entity.type
_entity.pdbx_description
1 polymer ?
#
loop_
_entity_poly.entity_id
_entity_poly.type
_entity_poly.pdbx_seq_one_letter_code
_entity_poly.pdbx_strand_id
1 'polypeptide(L)'
;EYRDEMRRLFGGPSEETEASVKRRIAGPAEELLDYLLFSKEAALPPGLDASTPFAKAFSQRGPLYALDLRTRLLRVPLSYLIASESFDALPQETLDYLRGRFVQILAGEDESGRFAHLTPADREAVRRLLQAEKPGFLSSLDGR
;
A
#
# COMPACT_ATOMS: atom_id res chain seq x y z
N GLU A 1 22.70 -16.87 13.51
CA GLU A 1 24.12 -17.32 13.56
C GLU A 1 25.08 -16.28 13.00
N TYR A 2 25.29 -16.14 11.68
CA TYR A 2 26.26 -15.15 11.14
C TYR A 2 25.95 -13.69 11.52
N ARG A 3 24.68 -13.25 11.45
CA ARG A 3 24.27 -11.89 11.89
C ARG A 3 24.57 -11.63 13.37
N ASP A 4 24.40 -12.64 14.22
CA ASP A 4 24.55 -12.51 15.68
C ASP A 4 26.03 -12.52 16.07
N GLU A 5 26.83 -13.33 15.39
CA GLU A 5 28.28 -13.36 15.53
C GLU A 5 28.92 -12.04 15.06
N MET A 6 28.50 -11.50 13.92
CA MET A 6 28.96 -10.20 13.43
C MET A 6 28.57 -9.05 14.36
N ARG A 7 27.36 -9.07 14.95
CA ARG A 7 26.94 -8.09 15.96
C ARG A 7 27.78 -8.16 17.23
N ARG A 8 28.20 -9.36 17.63
CA ARG A 8 29.05 -9.59 18.80
C ARG A 8 30.50 -9.15 18.58
N LEU A 9 31.01 -9.31 17.36
CA LEU A 9 32.41 -8.99 17.00
C LEU A 9 32.64 -7.51 16.67
N PHE A 10 31.68 -6.85 16.02
CA PHE A 10 31.86 -5.48 15.52
C PHE A 10 31.07 -4.41 16.29
N GLY A 11 30.30 -4.83 17.31
CA GLY A 11 29.24 -4.01 17.87
C GLY A 11 28.07 -3.93 16.88
N GLY A 12 26.83 -3.92 17.38
CA GLY A 12 25.67 -3.68 16.53
C GLY A 12 25.77 -2.34 15.81
N PRO A 13 25.00 -2.12 14.74
CA PRO A 13 24.87 -0.80 14.14
C PRO A 13 24.50 0.20 15.23
N SER A 14 25.14 1.37 15.23
CA SER A 14 24.78 2.47 16.13
C SER A 14 23.31 2.86 15.89
N GLU A 15 22.67 3.46 16.89
CA GLU A 15 21.30 3.99 16.74
C GLU A 15 21.16 4.90 15.50
N GLU A 16 22.20 5.68 15.21
CA GLU A 16 22.28 6.55 14.04
C GLU A 16 22.30 5.75 12.71
N THR A 17 23.03 4.63 12.69
CA THR A 17 23.09 3.73 11.53
C THR A 17 21.75 3.02 11.32
N GLU A 18 21.11 2.54 12.39
CA GLU A 18 19.78 1.92 12.32
C GLU A 18 18.72 2.92 11.84
N ALA A 19 18.75 4.16 12.36
CA ALA A 19 17.87 5.23 11.93
C ALA A 19 18.09 5.63 10.45
N SER A 20 19.33 5.56 9.96
CA SER A 20 19.66 5.80 8.55
C SER A 20 19.11 4.68 7.64
N VAL A 21 19.26 3.42 8.05
CA VAL A 21 18.72 2.26 7.31
C VAL A 21 17.19 2.30 7.25
N LYS A 22 16.52 2.62 8.37
CA LYS A 22 15.06 2.80 8.40
C LYS A 22 14.59 3.90 7.44
N ARG A 23 15.31 5.04 7.39
CA ARG A 23 14.98 6.14 6.48
C ARG A 23 15.10 5.76 5.00
N ARG A 24 16.08 4.92 4.64
CA ARG A 24 16.24 4.42 3.27
C ARG A 24 15.09 3.53 2.79
N ILE A 25 14.36 2.91 3.71
CA ILE A 25 13.14 2.13 3.41
C ILE A 25 11.92 3.04 3.40
N ALA A 26 11.78 3.90 4.41
CA ALA A 26 10.58 4.70 4.64
C ALA A 26 10.23 5.61 3.45
N GLY A 27 11.20 6.34 2.90
CA GLY A 27 10.94 7.27 1.78
C GLY A 27 10.31 6.58 0.56
N PRO A 28 10.99 5.60 -0.06
CA PRO A 28 10.44 4.85 -1.18
C PRO A 28 9.15 4.10 -0.84
N ALA A 29 8.99 3.61 0.40
CA ALA A 29 7.76 2.95 0.82
C ALA A 29 6.57 3.92 0.91
N GLU A 30 6.77 5.14 1.40
CA GLU A 30 5.72 6.18 1.40
C GLU A 30 5.36 6.65 -0.01
N GLU A 31 6.32 6.69 -0.93
CA GLU A 31 6.04 6.93 -2.35
C GLU A 31 5.24 5.79 -2.96
N LEU A 32 5.58 4.53 -2.65
CA LEU A 32 4.81 3.38 -3.09
C LEU A 32 3.37 3.43 -2.53
N LEU A 33 3.17 3.83 -1.28
CA LEU A 33 1.84 4.03 -0.71
C LEU A 33 1.05 5.11 -1.44
N ASP A 34 1.68 6.20 -1.88
CA ASP A 34 1.00 7.21 -2.71
C ASP A 34 0.41 6.59 -3.98
N TYR A 35 1.20 5.74 -4.65
CA TYR A 35 0.75 5.05 -5.86
C TYR A 35 -0.29 3.98 -5.57
N LEU A 36 -0.11 3.19 -4.51
CA LEU A 36 -1.03 2.10 -4.16
C LEU A 36 -2.40 2.63 -3.72
N LEU A 37 -2.46 3.79 -3.06
CA LEU A 37 -3.69 4.38 -2.53
C LEU A 37 -4.18 5.62 -3.30
N PHE A 38 -3.57 5.91 -4.45
CA PHE A 38 -3.97 6.99 -5.34
C PHE A 38 -4.02 8.38 -4.66
N SER A 39 -3.09 8.66 -3.73
CA SER A 39 -3.09 9.95 -2.97
C SER A 39 -2.86 11.18 -3.84
N LYS A 40 -2.23 11.00 -5.00
CA LYS A 40 -1.92 12.07 -5.98
C LYS A 40 -2.60 11.81 -7.31
N GLU A 41 -3.79 11.20 -7.28
CA GLU A 41 -4.55 10.94 -8.50
C GLU A 41 -4.85 12.25 -9.23
N ALA A 42 -4.50 12.30 -10.52
CA ALA A 42 -4.81 13.45 -11.35
C ALA A 42 -6.33 13.52 -11.62
N ALA A 43 -6.86 14.73 -11.73
CA ALA A 43 -8.26 14.90 -12.10
C ALA A 43 -8.53 14.26 -13.47
N LEU A 44 -9.59 13.46 -13.55
CA LEU A 44 -9.95 12.79 -14.78
C LEU A 44 -10.43 13.80 -15.83
N PRO A 45 -9.99 13.66 -17.10
CA PRO A 45 -10.55 14.46 -18.18
C PRO A 45 -12.04 14.12 -18.38
N PRO A 46 -12.84 15.08 -18.86
CA PRO A 46 -14.25 14.82 -19.17
C PRO A 46 -14.38 13.81 -20.32
N GLY A 47 -15.50 13.08 -20.35
CA GLY A 47 -15.87 12.22 -21.48
C GLY A 47 -15.31 10.80 -21.46
N LEU A 48 -14.72 10.35 -20.35
CA LEU A 48 -14.35 8.94 -20.18
C LEU A 48 -15.61 8.06 -20.01
N ASP A 49 -15.63 6.93 -20.72
CA ASP A 49 -16.76 6.00 -20.72
C ASP A 49 -16.37 4.61 -20.18
N ALA A 50 -16.91 4.28 -19.01
CA ALA A 50 -16.77 2.96 -18.38
C ALA A 50 -17.56 1.85 -19.10
N SER A 51 -18.37 2.19 -20.11
CA SER A 51 -19.17 1.24 -20.90
C SER A 51 -18.43 0.64 -22.10
N THR A 52 -17.22 1.16 -22.41
CA THR A 52 -16.40 0.67 -23.50
C THR A 52 -16.08 -0.83 -23.34
N PRO A 53 -15.90 -1.57 -24.45
CA PRO A 53 -15.54 -2.98 -24.38
C PRO A 53 -14.27 -3.23 -23.54
N PHE A 54 -13.28 -2.36 -23.64
CA PHE A 54 -12.08 -2.42 -22.81
C PHE A 54 -12.39 -2.26 -21.33
N ALA A 55 -13.13 -1.22 -20.93
CA ALA A 55 -13.44 -0.96 -19.53
C ALA A 55 -14.23 -2.13 -18.90
N LYS A 56 -15.16 -2.71 -19.67
CA LYS A 56 -15.90 -3.92 -19.28
C LYS A 56 -14.96 -5.12 -19.11
N ALA A 57 -14.14 -5.42 -20.11
CA ALA A 57 -13.23 -6.56 -20.08
C ALA A 57 -12.18 -6.45 -18.96
N PHE A 58 -11.67 -5.25 -18.71
CA PHE A 58 -10.74 -4.99 -17.62
C PHE A 58 -11.42 -5.18 -16.25
N SER A 59 -12.60 -4.60 -16.05
CA SER A 59 -13.34 -4.69 -14.79
C SER A 59 -13.84 -6.10 -14.46
N GLN A 60 -14.04 -6.95 -15.48
CA GLN A 60 -14.45 -8.35 -15.30
C GLN A 60 -13.42 -9.22 -14.57
N ARG A 61 -12.17 -8.76 -14.44
CA ARG A 61 -11.10 -9.48 -13.72
C ARG A 61 -11.34 -9.55 -12.22
N GLY A 62 -12.17 -8.66 -11.68
CA GLY A 62 -12.57 -8.70 -10.28
C GLY A 62 -12.72 -7.31 -9.66
N PRO A 63 -13.15 -7.25 -8.39
CA PRO A 63 -13.41 -6.00 -7.67
C PRO A 63 -12.22 -5.02 -7.63
N LEU A 64 -10.99 -5.54 -7.53
CA LEU A 64 -9.75 -4.74 -7.55
C LEU A 64 -9.51 -4.02 -8.89
N TYR A 65 -10.06 -4.54 -9.98
CA TYR A 65 -9.92 -4.01 -11.33
C TYR A 65 -11.14 -3.17 -11.76
N ALA A 66 -12.12 -2.96 -10.88
CA ALA A 66 -13.37 -2.31 -11.23
C ALA A 66 -13.16 -0.82 -11.50
N LEU A 67 -13.32 -0.40 -12.75
CA LEU A 67 -13.19 0.99 -13.17
C LEU A 67 -14.43 1.81 -12.77
N ASP A 68 -14.20 3.06 -12.35
CA ASP A 68 -15.23 4.08 -12.12
C ASP A 68 -15.31 5.02 -13.34
N LEU A 69 -14.18 5.66 -13.69
CA LEU A 69 -14.00 6.63 -14.78
C LEU A 69 -14.92 7.86 -14.77
N ARG A 70 -15.70 8.07 -13.72
CA ARG A 70 -16.56 9.25 -13.53
C ARG A 70 -15.98 10.18 -12.47
N THR A 71 -15.57 9.61 -11.33
CA THR A 71 -15.01 10.38 -10.20
C THR A 71 -13.54 10.09 -9.96
N ARG A 72 -13.09 8.90 -10.35
CA ARG A 72 -11.75 8.34 -10.09
C ARG A 72 -11.48 7.18 -11.05
N LEU A 73 -10.25 6.69 -11.14
CA LEU A 73 -9.85 5.60 -12.03
C LEU A 73 -10.54 4.28 -11.64
N LEU A 74 -10.29 3.81 -10.41
CA LEU A 74 -10.84 2.58 -9.84
C LEU A 74 -11.88 2.90 -8.78
N ARG A 75 -12.94 2.10 -8.69
CA ARG A 75 -14.02 2.29 -7.71
C ARG A 75 -13.54 2.30 -6.27
N VAL A 76 -12.58 1.44 -5.94
CA VAL A 76 -11.89 1.43 -4.65
C VAL A 76 -10.48 1.95 -4.88
N PRO A 77 -9.99 2.93 -4.09
CA PRO A 77 -8.66 3.53 -4.26
C PRO A 77 -7.57 2.60 -3.72
N LEU A 78 -7.42 1.43 -4.35
CA LEU A 78 -6.36 0.46 -4.13
C LEU A 78 -5.88 -0.04 -5.49
N SER A 79 -4.61 0.20 -5.80
CA SER A 79 -4.02 -0.21 -7.07
C SER A 79 -4.01 -1.73 -7.17
N TYR A 80 -4.40 -2.24 -8.34
CA TYR A 80 -4.32 -3.68 -8.62
C TYR A 80 -2.90 -4.23 -8.60
N LEU A 81 -1.88 -3.36 -8.63
CA LEU A 81 -0.48 -3.76 -8.47
C LEU A 81 -0.17 -4.33 -7.08
N ILE A 82 -1.06 -4.14 -6.11
CA ILE A 82 -0.98 -4.86 -4.84
C ILE A 82 -0.93 -6.37 -5.08
N ALA A 83 -1.69 -6.91 -6.05
CA ALA A 83 -1.72 -8.34 -6.37
C ALA A 83 -0.56 -8.82 -7.27
N SER A 84 0.43 -7.96 -7.54
CA SER A 84 1.55 -8.30 -8.43
C SER A 84 2.62 -9.12 -7.71
N GLU A 85 3.29 -10.00 -8.47
CA GLU A 85 4.48 -10.73 -8.02
C GLU A 85 5.60 -9.78 -7.56
N SER A 86 5.70 -8.59 -8.17
CA SER A 86 6.69 -7.58 -7.79
C SER A 86 6.44 -6.99 -6.41
N PHE A 87 5.17 -6.82 -6.02
CA PHE A 87 4.84 -6.44 -4.65
C PHE A 87 5.18 -7.57 -3.66
N ASP A 88 4.87 -8.81 -4.02
CA ASP A 88 5.16 -9.98 -3.18
C ASP A 88 6.65 -10.27 -3.02
N ALA A 89 7.46 -9.84 -3.99
CA ALA A 89 8.92 -9.96 -3.97
C ALA A 89 9.62 -8.82 -3.19
N LEU A 90 8.88 -7.87 -2.61
CA LEU A 90 9.49 -6.79 -1.82
C LEU A 90 10.23 -7.36 -0.59
N PRO A 91 11.36 -6.74 -0.17
CA PRO A 91 12.05 -7.13 1.06
C PRO A 91 11.11 -7.11 2.27
N GLN A 92 11.31 -8.06 3.20
CA GLN A 92 10.44 -8.22 4.37
C GLN A 92 10.34 -6.93 5.19
N GLU A 93 11.44 -6.20 5.36
CA GLU A 93 11.48 -4.95 6.10
C GLU A 93 10.62 -3.86 5.45
N THR A 94 10.52 -3.85 4.12
CA THR A 94 9.62 -2.96 3.37
C THR A 94 8.17 -3.39 3.54
N LEU A 95 7.87 -4.69 3.44
CA LEU A 95 6.52 -5.22 3.63
C LEU A 95 6.00 -4.94 5.05
N ASP A 96 6.84 -5.07 6.07
CA ASP A 96 6.47 -4.78 7.46
C ASP A 96 6.20 -3.29 7.66
N TYR A 97 7.00 -2.40 7.05
CA TYR A 97 6.74 -0.97 7.07
C TYR A 97 5.41 -0.62 6.40
N LEU A 98 5.19 -1.14 5.17
CA LEU A 98 3.95 -0.92 4.42
C LEU A 98 2.73 -1.41 5.21
N ARG A 99 2.82 -2.59 5.83
CA ARG A 99 1.76 -3.15 6.68
C ARG A 99 1.39 -2.20 7.82
N GLY A 100 2.38 -1.74 8.58
CA GLY A 100 2.16 -0.78 9.68
C GLY A 100 1.45 0.48 9.20
N ARG A 101 1.88 1.00 8.05
CA ARG A 101 1.27 2.18 7.45
C ARG A 101 -0.13 1.93 6.92
N PHE A 102 -0.40 0.82 6.26
CA PHE A 102 -1.76 0.44 5.85
C PHE A 102 -2.69 0.36 7.06
N VAL A 103 -2.25 -0.21 8.18
CA VAL A 103 -3.08 -0.26 9.40
C VAL A 103 -3.42 1.14 9.91
N GLN A 104 -2.41 2.00 10.08
CA GLN A 104 -2.60 3.38 10.52
C GLN A 104 -3.51 4.18 9.56
N ILE A 105 -3.24 4.11 8.26
CA ILE A 105 -4.02 4.80 7.23
C ILE A 105 -5.46 4.28 7.25
N LEU A 106 -5.69 2.97 7.22
CA LEU A 106 -7.05 2.44 7.15
C LEU A 106 -7.83 2.63 8.47
N ALA A 107 -7.15 2.82 9.60
CA ALA A 107 -7.76 3.25 10.86
C ALA A 107 -8.14 4.75 10.87
N GLY A 108 -7.60 5.55 9.94
CA GLY A 108 -7.80 7.00 9.92
C GLY A 108 -6.86 7.74 10.87
N GLU A 109 -5.80 7.09 11.32
CA GLU A 109 -4.81 7.60 12.28
C GLU A 109 -3.58 8.22 11.58
N ASP A 110 -3.63 8.36 10.25
CA ASP A 110 -2.57 9.04 9.50
C ASP A 110 -2.69 10.56 9.64
N GLU A 111 -1.70 11.18 10.29
CA GLU A 111 -1.65 12.63 10.51
C GLU A 111 -0.91 13.38 9.40
N SER A 112 -0.34 12.67 8.42
CA SER A 112 0.48 13.27 7.37
C SER A 112 -0.32 14.13 6.39
N GLY A 113 -1.64 13.93 6.33
CA GLY A 113 -2.54 14.55 5.36
C GLY A 113 -2.47 13.94 3.95
N ARG A 114 -1.50 13.08 3.66
CA ARG A 114 -1.30 12.46 2.33
C ARG A 114 -2.49 11.62 1.91
N PHE A 115 -3.14 10.95 2.85
CA PHE A 115 -4.27 10.04 2.59
C PHE A 115 -5.60 10.61 3.06
N ALA A 116 -5.71 11.94 3.16
CA ALA A 116 -6.93 12.63 3.61
C ALA A 116 -8.09 12.50 2.62
N HIS A 117 -7.82 12.18 1.34
CA HIS A 117 -8.83 11.93 0.31
C HIS A 117 -9.64 10.65 0.56
N LEU A 118 -9.10 9.70 1.32
CA LEU A 118 -9.79 8.46 1.66
C LEU A 118 -10.88 8.73 2.70
N THR A 119 -12.14 8.59 2.29
CA THR A 119 -13.28 8.64 3.20
C THR A 119 -13.32 7.40 4.11
N PRO A 120 -14.11 7.40 5.20
CA PRO A 120 -14.29 6.20 6.02
C PRO A 120 -14.79 4.99 5.22
N ALA A 121 -15.65 5.22 4.22
CA ALA A 121 -16.14 4.17 3.34
C ALA A 121 -15.04 3.64 2.42
N ASP A 122 -14.17 4.52 1.89
CA ASP A 122 -13.02 4.11 1.09
C ASP A 122 -12.07 3.24 1.92
N ARG A 123 -11.73 3.66 3.14
CA ARG A 123 -10.83 2.90 4.03
C ARG A 123 -11.35 1.50 4.32
N GLU A 124 -12.65 1.39 4.58
CA GLU A 124 -13.30 0.09 4.80
C GLU A 124 -13.32 -0.77 3.52
N ALA A 125 -13.59 -0.19 2.35
CA ALA A 125 -13.55 -0.90 1.09
C ALA A 125 -12.13 -1.40 0.76
N VAL A 126 -11.11 -0.57 0.97
CA VAL A 126 -9.69 -0.94 0.81
C VAL A 126 -9.32 -2.07 1.77
N ARG A 127 -9.73 -2.00 3.05
CA ARG A 127 -9.49 -3.07 4.04
C ARG A 127 -10.03 -4.42 3.55
N ARG A 128 -11.28 -4.45 3.08
CA ARG A 128 -11.93 -5.68 2.58
C ARG A 128 -11.22 -6.24 1.35
N LEU A 129 -10.88 -5.40 0.38
CA LEU A 129 -10.15 -5.85 -0.81
C LEU A 129 -8.76 -6.35 -0.45
N LEU A 130 -8.02 -5.60 0.37
CA LEU A 130 -6.67 -5.99 0.76
C LEU A 130 -6.66 -7.32 1.51
N GLN A 131 -7.68 -7.58 2.33
CA GLN A 131 -7.80 -8.85 3.05
C GLN A 131 -8.22 -10.03 2.14
N ALA A 132 -8.97 -9.76 1.07
CA ALA A 132 -9.29 -10.75 0.05
C ALA A 132 -8.09 -11.09 -0.85
N GLU A 133 -7.35 -10.06 -1.29
CA GLU A 133 -6.21 -10.21 -2.20
C GLU A 133 -4.94 -10.67 -1.48
N LYS A 134 -4.76 -10.25 -0.22
CA LYS A 134 -3.63 -10.63 0.64
C LYS A 134 -4.08 -11.04 2.03
N PRO A 135 -4.65 -12.25 2.17
CA PRO A 135 -5.01 -12.79 3.47
C PRO A 135 -3.81 -12.75 4.43
N GLY A 136 -4.03 -12.26 5.65
CA GLY A 136 -2.97 -12.16 6.66
C GLY A 136 -2.11 -10.90 6.60
N PHE A 137 -2.20 -10.11 5.52
CA PHE A 137 -1.35 -8.92 5.37
C PHE A 137 -1.59 -7.88 6.47
N LEU A 138 -2.84 -7.70 6.91
CA LEU A 138 -3.21 -6.72 7.94
C LEU A 138 -3.18 -7.27 9.39
N SER A 139 -3.21 -8.58 9.58
CA SER A 139 -3.39 -9.21 10.91
C SER A 139 -2.08 -9.53 11.63
N SER A 140 -0.92 -9.21 11.06
CA SER A 140 0.40 -9.53 11.61
C SER A 140 1.02 -8.42 12.47
N LEU A 141 0.20 -7.56 13.10
CA LEU A 141 0.66 -6.61 14.13
C LEU A 141 0.30 -7.03 15.56
N ASP A 142 -0.57 -8.01 15.76
CA ASP A 142 -0.82 -8.59 17.08
C ASP A 142 0.25 -9.65 17.39
N GLY A 143 1.40 -9.23 17.92
CA GLY A 143 2.44 -10.19 18.28
C GLY A 143 3.81 -9.64 18.70
N ARG A 144 3.91 -8.39 19.17
CA ARG A 144 5.06 -7.91 19.92
C ARG A 144 4.62 -7.07 21.10
#